data_AF-A0A251TS80-F1
#
_entry.id   AF-A0A251TS80-F1
#
_cell.length_a   1.000
_cell.length_b   1.000
_cell.length_c   1.000
_cell.angle_alpha   90.00
_cell.angle_beta   90.00
_cell.angle_gamma   90.00
#
_symmetry.space_group_name_H-M   'P 1'
#
loop_
_entity.id
_entity.type
_entity.pdbx_description
1 polymer ?
#
loop_
_entity_poly.entity_id
_entity_poly.type
_entity_poly.pdbx_seq_one_letter_code
_entity_poly.pdbx_strand_id
1 'polypeptide(L)'
;MFQANKLVNLEMVGSKIFELWEGGERKVLNKIRFIDLRYSELETFDLSMTPNLEKLNVEGCFNFFQLYIPVECPKLKFLNLIGSKVLR
;
A
#
# COMPACT_ATOMS: atom_id res chain seq x y z
N MET A 1 -12.77 -19.84 5.65
CA MET A 1 -12.88 -18.37 5.82
C MET A 1 -11.50 -17.76 5.62
N PHE A 2 -11.36 -16.72 4.80
CA PHE A 2 -10.09 -16.05 4.53
C PHE A 2 -9.64 -15.22 5.76
N GLN A 3 -8.35 -15.25 6.09
CA GLN A 3 -7.77 -14.56 7.25
C GLN A 3 -6.72 -13.53 6.81
N ALA A 4 -7.18 -12.36 6.37
CA ALA A 4 -6.32 -11.28 5.85
C ALA A 4 -5.22 -10.84 6.84
N ASN A 5 -5.46 -10.96 8.15
CA ASN A 5 -4.51 -10.60 9.20
C ASN A 5 -3.26 -11.49 9.28
N LYS A 6 -3.23 -12.61 8.57
CA LYS A 6 -2.05 -13.49 8.45
C LYS A 6 -1.27 -13.24 7.15
N LEU A 7 -1.75 -12.35 6.28
CA LEU A 7 -1.12 -12.08 5.01
C LEU A 7 0.23 -11.38 5.22
N VAL A 8 1.26 -11.86 4.52
CA VAL A 8 2.62 -11.30 4.56
C VAL A 8 2.97 -10.55 3.27
N ASN A 9 2.48 -11.05 2.14
CA ASN A 9 2.71 -10.49 0.82
C ASN A 9 1.36 -10.28 0.13
N LEU A 10 1.20 -9.13 -0.53
CA LEU A 10 0.03 -8.82 -1.35
C LEU A 10 0.50 -8.35 -2.73
N GLU A 11 0.13 -9.10 -3.76
CA GLU A 11 0.45 -8.78 -5.15
C GLU A 11 -0.85 -8.67 -5.94
N MET A 12 -1.11 -7.49 -6.49
CA MET A 12 -2.31 -7.19 -7.29
C MET A 12 -1.95 -6.30 -8.49
N VAL A 13 -0.86 -6.65 -9.18
CA VAL A 13 -0.36 -5.92 -10.36
C VAL A 13 -1.42 -5.87 -11.45
N GLY A 14 -1.67 -4.70 -12.02
CA GLY A 14 -2.66 -4.48 -13.09
C GLY A 14 -4.12 -4.58 -12.63
N SER A 15 -4.38 -4.58 -11.33
CA SER A 15 -5.74 -4.62 -10.79
C SER A 15 -6.46 -3.27 -10.88
N LYS A 16 -7.79 -3.30 -10.91
CA LYS A 16 -8.63 -2.09 -10.88
C LYS A 16 -8.92 -1.60 -9.46
N ILE A 17 -8.02 -1.87 -8.51
CA ILE A 17 -8.21 -1.45 -7.13
C ILE A 17 -7.97 0.06 -7.03
N PHE A 18 -8.93 0.77 -6.46
CA PHE A 18 -8.87 2.22 -6.26
C PHE A 18 -8.47 2.58 -4.82
N GLU A 19 -8.93 1.77 -3.85
CA GLU A 19 -8.63 1.86 -2.42
C GLU A 19 -8.42 0.45 -1.86
N LEU A 20 -7.44 0.29 -0.98
CA LEU A 20 -7.12 -1.02 -0.40
C LEU A 20 -7.86 -1.28 0.92
N TRP A 21 -8.22 -0.22 1.65
CA TRP A 21 -8.70 -0.29 3.02
C TRP A 21 -10.02 0.48 3.22
N GLU A 22 -11.15 -0.08 2.79
CA GLU A 22 -12.46 0.55 3.03
C GLU A 22 -12.98 0.31 4.46
N GLY A 23 -13.85 1.21 4.95
CA GLY A 23 -14.88 0.84 5.94
C GLY A 23 -14.66 1.25 7.41
N GLY A 24 -13.70 2.12 7.73
CA GLY A 24 -13.62 2.79 9.04
C GLY A 24 -13.18 1.92 10.23
N GLU A 25 -13.40 0.60 10.20
CA GLU A 25 -12.69 -0.35 11.05
C GLU A 25 -11.26 -0.51 10.50
N ARG A 26 -10.39 0.46 10.83
CA ARG A 26 -8.96 0.41 10.50
C ARG A 26 -8.33 -0.83 11.14
N LYS A 27 -8.37 -1.96 10.44
CA LYS A 27 -7.70 -3.17 10.86
C LYS A 27 -6.23 -3.06 10.49
N VAL A 28 -5.39 -2.85 11.50
CA VAL A 28 -3.94 -2.84 11.30
C VAL A 28 -3.45 -4.23 10.87
N LEU A 29 -2.83 -4.32 9.70
CA LEU A 29 -2.32 -5.56 9.13
C LEU A 29 -0.84 -5.74 9.46
N ASN A 30 -0.58 -6.04 10.73
CA ASN A 30 0.77 -6.17 11.29
C ASN A 30 1.65 -7.27 10.66
N LYS A 31 1.10 -8.18 9.85
CA LYS A 31 1.89 -9.25 9.21
C LYS A 31 2.35 -8.89 7.81
N ILE A 32 1.74 -7.89 7.17
CA ILE A 32 2.13 -7.47 5.83
C ILE A 32 3.53 -6.86 5.87
N ARG A 33 4.36 -7.32 4.94
CA ARG A 33 5.74 -6.88 4.73
C ARG A 33 5.96 -6.40 3.29
N PHE A 34 5.20 -6.90 2.33
CA PHE A 34 5.38 -6.60 0.92
C PHE A 34 4.02 -6.32 0.26
N ILE A 35 3.95 -5.22 -0.47
CA ILE A 35 2.80 -4.83 -1.30
C ILE A 35 3.31 -4.45 -2.69
N ASP A 36 2.77 -5.10 -3.72
CA ASP A 36 2.96 -4.75 -5.13
C ASP A 36 1.60 -4.48 -5.79
N LEU A 37 1.38 -3.19 -6.10
CA LEU A 37 0.16 -2.66 -6.70
C LEU A 37 0.46 -2.00 -8.04
N ARG A 38 1.59 -2.33 -8.68
CA ARG A 38 1.98 -1.74 -9.96
C ARG A 38 0.85 -1.73 -10.99
N TYR A 39 0.77 -0.64 -11.75
CA TYR A 39 -0.22 -0.46 -12.82
C TYR A 39 -1.68 -0.61 -12.34
N SER A 40 -1.97 -0.34 -11.07
CA SER A 40 -3.34 -0.29 -10.56
C SER A 40 -3.96 1.09 -10.67
N GLU A 41 -5.28 1.15 -10.44
CA GLU A 41 -6.04 2.40 -10.39
C GLU A 41 -5.99 3.08 -9.01
N LEU A 42 -5.05 2.67 -8.13
CA LEU A 42 -4.93 3.15 -6.75
C LEU A 42 -4.80 4.67 -6.71
N GLU A 43 -5.59 5.34 -5.87
CA GLU A 43 -5.57 6.79 -5.71
C GLU A 43 -4.83 7.23 -4.44
N THR A 44 -5.08 6.52 -3.35
CA THR A 44 -4.54 6.85 -2.03
C THR A 44 -4.05 5.61 -1.29
N PHE A 45 -3.10 5.80 -0.36
CA PHE A 45 -2.59 4.71 0.47
C PHE A 45 -2.18 5.23 1.84
N ASP A 46 -2.58 4.53 2.90
CA ASP A 46 -2.27 4.86 4.29
C ASP A 46 -1.32 3.80 4.89
N LEU A 47 -0.05 4.20 5.12
CA LEU A 47 0.95 3.33 5.72
C LEU A 47 0.70 3.03 7.21
N SER A 48 -0.12 3.83 7.91
CA SER A 48 -0.46 3.57 9.32
C SER A 48 -1.18 2.24 9.53
N MET A 49 -1.82 1.72 8.48
CA MET A 49 -2.49 0.42 8.48
C MET A 49 -1.53 -0.76 8.30
N THR A 50 -0.28 -0.51 7.88
CA THR A 50 0.73 -1.53 7.60
C THR A 50 2.08 -1.19 8.27
N PRO A 51 2.14 -1.13 9.61
CA PRO A 51 3.32 -0.63 10.34
C PRO A 51 4.58 -1.49 10.16
N ASN A 52 4.44 -2.72 9.63
CA ASN A 52 5.55 -3.63 9.35
C ASN A 52 5.91 -3.74 7.87
N LEU A 53 5.38 -2.85 7.03
CA LEU A 53 5.66 -2.85 5.60
C LEU A 53 7.14 -2.57 5.35
N GLU A 54 7.77 -3.42 4.55
CA GLU A 54 9.17 -3.30 4.12
C GLU A 54 9.29 -2.82 2.68
N LYS A 55 8.34 -3.18 1.82
CA LYS A 55 8.32 -2.80 0.40
C LYS A 55 6.92 -2.36 -0.03
N LEU A 56 6.84 -1.15 -0.58
CA LEU A 56 5.69 -0.67 -1.34
C LEU A 56 6.11 -0.39 -2.79
N ASN A 57 5.43 -1.04 -3.74
CA ASN A 57 5.60 -0.78 -5.16
C ASN A 57 4.28 -0.34 -5.78
N VAL A 58 4.22 0.92 -6.20
CA VAL A 58 3.06 1.55 -6.86
C VAL A 58 3.51 2.17 -8.20
N GLU A 59 4.51 1.56 -8.84
CA GLU A 59 4.98 2.02 -10.14
C GLU A 59 3.85 1.94 -11.19
N GLY A 60 3.74 3.00 -11.99
CA GLY A 60 2.72 3.10 -13.04
C GLY A 60 1.29 3.26 -12.52
N CYS A 61 1.09 3.53 -11.23
CA CYS A 61 -0.21 3.94 -10.69
C CYS A 61 -0.46 5.42 -11.02
N PHE A 62 -0.91 5.70 -12.24
CA PHE A 62 -1.04 7.07 -12.76
C PHE A 62 -2.12 7.92 -12.07
N ASN A 63 -3.03 7.30 -11.32
CA ASN A 63 -4.02 8.00 -10.50
C ASN A 63 -3.58 8.16 -9.04
N PHE A 64 -2.46 7.56 -8.64
CA PHE A 64 -1.99 7.61 -7.25
C PHE A 64 -1.44 8.98 -6.90
N PHE A 65 -2.19 9.76 -6.13
CA PHE A 65 -1.87 11.16 -5.82
C PHE A 65 -1.57 11.41 -4.34
N GLN A 66 -1.96 10.50 -3.42
CA GLN A 66 -1.77 10.71 -1.99
C GLN A 66 -1.20 9.48 -1.27
N LEU A 67 -0.05 9.66 -0.62
CA LEU A 67 0.53 8.68 0.29
C LEU A 67 0.57 9.27 1.71
N TYR A 68 -0.18 8.67 2.64
CA TYR A 68 -0.08 9.02 4.05
C TYR A 68 1.04 8.22 4.71
N ILE A 69 2.06 8.94 5.20
CA ILE A 69 3.22 8.38 5.89
C ILE A 69 3.11 8.78 7.37
N PRO A 70 3.05 7.82 8.32
CA PRO A 70 3.12 8.14 9.74
C PRO A 70 4.49 8.72 10.10
N VAL A 71 4.57 9.46 11.21
CA VAL A 71 5.80 10.10 11.72
C VAL A 71 6.95 9.08 11.84
N GLU A 72 6.63 7.84 12.17
CA GLU A 72 7.56 6.72 12.18
C GLU A 72 7.07 5.61 11.24
N CYS A 73 7.89 5.28 10.23
CA CYS A 73 7.67 4.13 9.35
C CYS A 73 8.92 3.24 9.36
N PRO A 74 9.28 2.64 10.52
CA PRO A 74 10.65 2.19 10.81
C PRO A 74 11.12 1.00 9.97
N LYS A 75 10.21 0.28 9.30
CA LYS A 75 10.54 -0.95 8.56
C LYS A 75 10.56 -0.77 7.05
N LEU A 76 10.10 0.37 6.52
CA LEU A 76 10.04 0.59 5.08
C LEU A 76 11.47 0.74 4.53
N LYS A 77 11.87 -0.18 3.65
CA LYS A 77 13.20 -0.22 3.02
C LYS A 77 13.14 0.15 1.55
N PHE A 78 11.98 0.00 0.92
CA PHE A 78 11.80 0.26 -0.50
C PHE A 78 10.43 0.89 -0.76
N LEU A 79 10.45 2.00 -1.49
CA LEU A 79 9.29 2.72 -1.95
C LEU A 79 9.50 3.10 -3.41
N ASN A 80 8.68 2.56 -4.31
CA ASN A 80 8.72 2.91 -5.73
C ASN A 80 7.47 3.70 -6.13
N LEU A 81 7.69 4.97 -6.44
CA LEU A 81 6.68 5.95 -6.88
C LEU A 81 6.86 6.34 -8.35
N ILE A 82 7.62 5.57 -9.14
CA ILE A 82 7.85 5.91 -10.55
C ILE A 82 6.52 5.84 -11.31
N GLY A 83 6.14 6.92 -12.00
CA GLY A 83 4.88 6.97 -12.73
C GLY A 83 3.64 7.16 -11.85
N SER A 84 3.79 7.59 -10.59
CA SER A 84 2.68 8.10 -9.78
C SER A 84 2.63 9.63 -9.79
N LYS A 85 1.52 10.20 -9.30
CA LYS A 85 1.30 11.65 -9.13
C LYS A 85 1.61 12.16 -7.73
N VAL A 86 2.12 11.30 -6.84
CA VAL A 86 2.52 11.72 -5.48
C VAL A 86 3.64 12.74 -5.60
N LEU A 87 3.42 13.93 -5.02
CA LEU A 87 4.41 14.98 -4.95
C LEU A 87 5.60 14.50 -4.10
N ARG A 88 6.80 14.68 -4.64
CA ARG A 88 8.06 14.25 -4.01
C ARG A 88 8.60 15.31 -3.06
#